data_AF-A0A7J7EVM4-F1
#
_entry.id   AF-A0A7J7EVM4-F1
#
_cell.length_a   1.000
_cell.length_b   1.000
_cell.length_c   1.000
_cell.angle_alpha   90.00
_cell.angle_beta   90.00
_cell.angle_gamma   90.00
#
_symmetry.space_group_name_H-M   'P 1'
#
loop_
_entity.id
_entity.type
_entity.pdbx_description
1 polymer ?
#
loop_
_entity_poly.entity_id
_entity_poly.type
_entity_poly.pdbx_seq_one_letter_code
_entity_poly.pdbx_strand_id
1 'polypeptide(L)'
;MPHMSQQAREDQLQRKAVVLEYFTRRRRKEKKRKSKGLSARQRRELRLFDIKPEQQRYSLFLPLHELWKQYIRDLCNGLKPDTQPQMIQAKLLKADLHGAIVSVTKSKCPSYVGVTGILLQETKHVFKIITKEDRLKVIPKLNCVFTVEIDGFISYIYGSKFQLRSSERSAKKFKAKGTIDL
;
A
#
# COMPACT_ATOMS: atom_id res chain seq x y z
N MET A 1 -62.14 -26.40 4.37
CA MET A 1 -62.62 -27.68 4.93
C MET A 1 -63.16 -27.45 6.35
N PRO A 2 -64.48 -27.23 6.54
CA PRO A 2 -64.99 -26.66 7.80
C PRO A 2 -65.61 -27.66 8.79
N HIS A 3 -65.48 -28.99 8.62
CA HIS A 3 -66.15 -29.96 9.51
C HIS A 3 -65.23 -31.09 10.02
N MET A 4 -64.11 -30.74 10.65
CA MET A 4 -63.26 -31.69 11.37
C MET A 4 -63.34 -31.44 12.87
N SER A 5 -63.50 -32.49 13.67
CA SER A 5 -63.44 -32.41 15.13
C SER A 5 -62.04 -32.00 15.59
N GLN A 6 -61.93 -31.38 16.77
CA GLN A 6 -60.63 -30.90 17.28
C GLN A 6 -59.61 -32.03 17.42
N GLN A 7 -60.04 -33.21 17.89
CA GLN A 7 -59.18 -34.41 17.95
C GLN A 7 -58.71 -34.89 16.57
N ALA A 8 -59.58 -34.84 15.54
CA ALA A 8 -59.17 -35.23 14.19
C ALA A 8 -58.15 -34.25 13.58
N ARG A 9 -58.20 -32.97 13.98
CA ARG A 9 -57.19 -31.97 13.59
C ARG A 9 -55.85 -32.21 14.29
N GLU A 10 -55.86 -32.57 15.56
CA GLU A 10 -54.65 -32.92 16.32
C GLU A 10 -53.98 -34.19 15.79
N ASP A 11 -54.75 -35.24 15.51
CA ASP A 11 -54.24 -36.49 14.93
C ASP A 11 -53.64 -36.28 13.53
N GLN A 12 -54.22 -35.37 12.74
CA GLN A 12 -53.72 -35.01 11.42
C GLN A 12 -52.42 -34.18 11.51
N LEU A 13 -52.27 -33.35 12.53
CA LEU A 13 -51.04 -32.63 12.85
C LEU A 13 -49.94 -33.59 13.35
N GLN A 14 -50.29 -34.63 14.10
CA GLN A 14 -49.32 -35.62 14.61
C GLN A 14 -48.76 -36.55 13.53
N ARG A 15 -49.50 -36.84 12.45
CA ARG A 15 -49.10 -37.85 11.45
C ARG A 15 -48.15 -37.40 10.34
N LYS A 16 -47.66 -36.15 10.33
CA LYS A 16 -46.82 -35.64 9.22
C LYS A 16 -45.65 -34.75 9.64
N ALA A 17 -44.99 -35.06 10.74
CA ALA A 17 -43.65 -34.53 10.99
C ALA A 17 -42.66 -35.69 11.09
N VAL A 18 -42.27 -36.26 9.95
CA VAL A 18 -41.00 -36.97 9.88
C VAL A 18 -39.93 -35.89 9.93
N VAL A 19 -39.38 -35.64 11.11
CA VAL A 19 -38.15 -34.85 11.25
C VAL A 19 -37.05 -35.70 10.65
N LEU A 20 -36.81 -35.53 9.35
CA LEU A 20 -35.57 -35.98 8.74
C LEU A 20 -34.47 -35.14 9.41
N GLU A 21 -33.85 -35.70 10.46
CA GLU A 21 -32.59 -35.21 10.97
C GLU A 21 -31.56 -35.39 9.87
N TYR A 22 -31.57 -34.44 8.92
CA TYR A 22 -30.55 -34.33 7.90
C TYR A 22 -29.30 -33.85 8.61
N PHE A 23 -28.59 -34.78 9.24
CA PHE A 23 -27.22 -34.56 9.66
C PHE A 23 -26.44 -34.29 8.38
N THR A 24 -26.31 -33.02 8.00
CA THR A 24 -25.25 -32.62 7.09
C THR A 24 -23.98 -33.08 7.77
N ARG A 25 -23.39 -34.19 7.32
CA ARG A 25 -22.09 -34.63 7.79
C ARG A 25 -21.16 -33.48 7.42
N ARG A 26 -20.88 -32.59 8.37
CA ARG A 26 -20.02 -31.43 8.16
C ARG A 26 -18.70 -32.01 7.70
N ARG A 27 -18.45 -32.00 6.38
CA ARG A 27 -17.14 -32.33 5.82
C ARG A 27 -16.17 -31.46 6.58
N ARG A 28 -15.31 -32.08 7.38
CA ARG A 28 -14.26 -31.40 8.12
C ARG A 28 -13.51 -30.64 7.04
N LYS A 29 -13.63 -29.30 7.00
CA LYS A 29 -12.92 -28.48 6.01
C LYS A 29 -11.45 -28.82 6.22
N GLU A 30 -10.86 -29.58 5.30
CA GLU A 30 -9.43 -29.77 5.30
C GLU A 30 -8.82 -28.38 5.29
N LYS A 31 -8.03 -28.07 6.31
CA LYS A 31 -7.29 -26.81 6.33
C LYS A 31 -6.39 -26.85 5.11
N LYS A 32 -6.79 -26.18 4.03
CA LYS A 32 -5.94 -25.98 2.84
C LYS A 32 -4.60 -25.48 3.37
N ARG A 33 -3.58 -26.33 3.28
CA ARG A 33 -2.21 -25.94 3.61
C ARG A 33 -1.88 -24.80 2.66
N LYS A 34 -1.88 -23.56 3.18
CA LYS A 34 -1.37 -22.42 2.41
C LYS A 34 0.03 -22.80 1.98
N SER A 35 0.31 -22.74 0.68
CA SER A 35 1.68 -22.90 0.19
C SER A 35 2.55 -21.92 0.96
N LYS A 36 3.60 -22.43 1.61
CA LYS A 36 4.57 -21.56 2.27
C LYS A 36 5.23 -20.76 1.16
N GLY A 37 4.89 -19.47 1.05
CA GLY A 37 5.57 -18.57 0.14
C GLY A 37 7.07 -18.48 0.48
N LEU A 38 7.85 -17.94 -0.46
CA LEU A 38 9.28 -17.75 -0.27
C LEU A 38 9.57 -16.90 0.98
N SER A 39 10.47 -17.38 1.82
CA SER A 39 11.02 -16.64 2.96
C SER A 39 11.81 -15.41 2.50
N ALA A 40 12.06 -14.48 3.42
CA ALA A 40 12.88 -13.30 3.12
C ALA A 40 14.31 -13.68 2.68
N ARG A 41 14.87 -14.77 3.23
CA ARG A 41 16.19 -15.29 2.84
C ARG A 41 16.18 -15.79 1.40
N GLN A 42 15.22 -16.64 1.05
CA GLN A 42 15.06 -17.18 -0.31
C GLN A 42 14.85 -16.07 -1.35
N ARG A 43 14.04 -15.04 -1.02
CA ARG A 43 13.83 -13.90 -1.93
C ARG A 43 15.11 -13.09 -2.20
N ARG A 44 16.03 -13.00 -1.22
CA ARG A 44 17.33 -12.34 -1.39
C ARG A 44 18.29 -13.21 -2.21
N GLU A 45 18.34 -14.50 -1.93
CA GLU A 45 19.15 -15.46 -2.70
C GLU A 45 18.74 -15.46 -4.19
N LEU A 46 17.43 -15.36 -4.46
CA LEU A 46 16.88 -15.25 -5.81
C LEU A 46 17.00 -13.86 -6.45
N ARG A 47 17.54 -12.86 -5.73
CA ARG A 47 17.65 -11.46 -6.19
C ARG A 47 16.36 -10.91 -6.81
N LEU A 48 15.23 -11.31 -6.23
CA LEU A 48 13.90 -11.15 -6.86
C LEU A 48 13.48 -9.68 -7.05
N PHE A 49 14.14 -8.76 -6.34
CA PHE A 49 13.86 -7.33 -6.39
C PHE A 49 15.03 -6.51 -6.91
N ASP A 50 16.08 -7.16 -7.43
CA ASP A 50 17.21 -6.46 -8.01
C ASP A 50 16.89 -6.13 -9.47
N ILE A 51 17.01 -4.85 -9.81
CA ILE A 51 16.87 -4.38 -11.19
C ILE A 51 18.22 -4.62 -11.85
N LYS A 52 18.25 -5.42 -12.91
CA LYS A 52 19.50 -5.70 -13.60
C LYS A 52 20.12 -4.40 -14.15
N PRO A 53 21.45 -4.23 -14.13
CA PRO A 53 22.09 -2.98 -14.54
C PRO A 53 21.68 -2.50 -15.93
N GLU A 54 21.42 -3.41 -16.87
CA GLU A 54 21.03 -3.09 -18.25
C GLU A 54 19.65 -2.41 -18.32
N GLN A 55 18.81 -2.62 -17.29
CA GLN A 55 17.46 -2.08 -17.17
C GLN A 55 17.40 -0.83 -16.27
N GLN A 56 18.53 -0.39 -15.71
CA GLN A 56 18.59 0.81 -14.86
C GLN A 56 18.66 2.10 -15.68
N ARG A 57 17.87 2.19 -16.75
CA ARG A 57 17.78 3.40 -17.57
C ARG A 57 16.62 4.26 -17.10
N TYR A 58 16.91 5.48 -16.69
CA TYR A 58 15.95 6.46 -16.19
C TYR A 58 14.78 6.68 -17.15
N SER A 59 15.08 6.75 -18.45
CA SER A 59 14.09 6.94 -19.52
C SER A 59 13.02 5.84 -19.56
N LEU A 60 13.35 4.59 -19.21
CA LEU A 60 12.39 3.49 -19.16
C LEU A 60 11.34 3.67 -18.06
N PHE A 61 11.64 4.47 -17.02
CA PHE A 61 10.75 4.73 -15.89
C PHE A 61 9.97 6.04 -16.01
N LEU A 62 10.17 6.83 -17.07
CA LEU A 62 9.37 8.03 -17.32
C LEU A 62 7.87 7.72 -17.47
N PRO A 63 7.43 6.67 -18.19
CA PRO A 63 6.01 6.31 -18.25
C PRO A 63 5.42 5.98 -16.88
N LEU A 64 6.22 5.39 -15.98
CA LEU A 64 5.79 5.12 -14.60
C LEU A 64 5.54 6.43 -13.83
N HIS A 65 6.37 7.45 -14.06
CA HIS A 65 6.16 8.76 -13.48
C HIS A 65 4.90 9.45 -14.01
N GLU A 66 4.65 9.39 -15.31
CA GLU A 66 3.43 9.96 -15.90
C GLU A 66 2.16 9.27 -15.41
N LEU A 67 2.19 7.93 -15.27
CA LEU A 67 1.09 7.18 -14.64
C LEU A 67 0.86 7.63 -13.20
N TRP A 68 1.94 7.84 -12.45
CA TRP A 68 1.84 8.30 -11.07
C TRP A 68 1.26 9.73 -10.96
N LYS A 69 1.59 10.64 -11.88
CA LYS A 69 0.97 11.98 -11.92
C LYS A 69 -0.54 11.88 -12.13
N GLN A 70 -0.98 11.07 -13.10
CA GLN A 70 -2.41 10.85 -13.36
C GLN A 70 -3.11 10.28 -12.13
N TYR A 71 -2.51 9.26 -11.50
CA TYR A 71 -3.02 8.67 -10.26
C TYR A 71 -3.22 9.72 -9.16
N ILE A 72 -2.25 10.61 -8.93
CA ILE A 72 -2.38 11.63 -7.87
C ILE A 72 -3.43 12.68 -8.23
N ARG A 73 -3.52 13.09 -9.51
CA ARG A 73 -4.58 14.01 -9.96
C ARG A 73 -5.96 13.43 -9.69
N ASP A 74 -6.16 12.16 -10.04
CA ASP A 74 -7.41 11.45 -9.81
C ASP A 74 -7.69 11.31 -8.30
N LEU A 75 -6.67 10.94 -7.52
CA LEU A 75 -6.78 10.80 -6.06
C LEU A 75 -7.16 12.13 -5.40
N CYS A 76 -6.62 13.24 -5.87
CA CYS A 76 -6.87 14.56 -5.31
C CYS A 76 -8.15 15.22 -5.86
N ASN A 77 -8.81 14.63 -6.87
CA ASN A 77 -9.91 15.21 -7.65
C ASN A 77 -9.50 16.52 -8.37
N GLY A 78 -8.28 16.54 -8.89
CA GLY A 78 -7.63 17.73 -9.42
C GLY A 78 -6.90 18.52 -8.34
N LEU A 79 -5.71 19.01 -8.67
CA LEU A 79 -4.90 19.88 -7.83
C LEU A 79 -5.18 21.33 -8.26
N LYS A 80 -6.26 21.92 -7.75
CA LYS A 80 -6.58 23.33 -7.99
C LYS A 80 -5.91 24.18 -6.91
N PRO A 81 -5.55 25.44 -7.19
CA PRO A 81 -4.93 26.32 -6.20
C PRO A 81 -5.80 26.52 -4.93
N ASP A 82 -7.12 26.37 -5.05
CA ASP A 82 -8.08 26.48 -3.94
C ASP A 82 -8.24 25.18 -3.12
N THR A 83 -7.53 24.10 -3.50
CA THR A 83 -7.64 22.83 -2.79
C THR A 83 -6.94 22.92 -1.42
N GLN A 84 -7.67 22.55 -0.35
CA GLN A 84 -7.16 22.58 1.01
C GLN A 84 -5.89 21.72 1.17
N PRO A 85 -4.73 22.30 1.54
CA PRO A 85 -3.46 21.58 1.65
C PRO A 85 -3.51 20.41 2.65
N GLN A 86 -4.30 20.54 3.70
CA GLN A 86 -4.49 19.51 4.73
C GLN A 86 -5.14 18.23 4.16
N MET A 87 -6.08 18.39 3.23
CA MET A 87 -6.73 17.27 2.55
C MET A 87 -5.74 16.54 1.65
N ILE A 88 -4.92 17.27 0.89
CA ILE A 88 -3.88 16.72 0.03
C ILE A 88 -2.86 15.95 0.88
N GLN A 89 -2.40 16.54 1.99
CA GLN A 89 -1.48 15.89 2.91
C GLN A 89 -2.04 14.55 3.44
N ALA A 90 -3.30 14.51 3.85
CA ALA A 90 -3.93 13.30 4.36
C ALA A 90 -4.06 12.20 3.28
N LYS A 91 -4.32 12.58 2.03
CA LYS A 91 -4.35 11.66 0.88
C LYS A 91 -2.96 11.13 0.57
N LEU A 92 -1.97 12.01 0.43
CA LEU A 92 -0.57 11.66 0.15
C LEU A 92 0.04 10.73 1.19
N LEU A 93 -0.36 10.89 2.46
CA LEU A 93 0.11 10.03 3.54
C LEU A 93 -0.26 8.55 3.36
N LYS A 94 -1.35 8.24 2.64
CA LYS A 94 -1.78 6.87 2.34
C LYS A 94 -1.56 6.44 0.90
N ALA A 95 -1.34 7.41 0.01
CA ALA A 95 -1.10 7.19 -1.41
C ALA A 95 0.15 6.34 -1.63
N ASP A 96 0.20 5.65 -2.76
CA ASP A 96 1.43 5.03 -3.23
C ASP A 96 2.36 6.09 -3.85
N LEU A 97 3.66 5.97 -3.61
CA LEU A 97 4.69 6.91 -4.09
C LEU A 97 5.65 6.27 -5.12
N HIS A 98 5.46 5.01 -5.49
CA HIS A 98 6.25 4.41 -6.57
C HIS A 98 5.94 5.15 -7.88
N GLY A 99 6.99 5.63 -8.56
CA GLY A 99 6.87 6.52 -9.72
C GLY A 99 6.93 8.02 -9.37
N ALA A 100 6.88 8.40 -8.09
CA ALA A 100 7.07 9.79 -7.69
C ALA A 100 8.50 10.25 -7.98
N ILE A 101 8.67 11.50 -8.44
CA ILE A 101 9.97 12.17 -8.40
C ILE A 101 10.19 12.66 -6.97
N VAL A 102 11.30 12.23 -6.38
CA VAL A 102 11.66 12.53 -5.00
C VAL A 102 13.04 13.19 -4.98
N SER A 103 13.16 14.29 -4.26
CA SER A 103 14.43 15.00 -4.03
C SER A 103 14.74 15.10 -2.55
N VAL A 104 15.98 14.82 -2.14
CA VAL A 104 16.41 15.00 -0.75
C VAL A 104 16.76 16.46 -0.50
N THR A 105 15.98 17.16 0.32
CA THR A 105 16.26 18.58 0.65
C THR A 105 17.09 18.75 1.89
N LYS A 106 16.90 17.88 2.90
CA LYS A 106 17.67 17.89 4.13
C LYS A 106 18.06 16.48 4.51
N SER A 107 19.29 16.29 4.97
CA SER A 107 19.75 15.03 5.52
C SER A 107 20.85 15.29 6.53
N LYS A 108 20.93 14.46 7.58
CA LYS A 108 22.09 14.44 8.47
C LYS A 108 23.40 14.15 7.72
N CYS A 109 23.34 13.42 6.61
CA CYS A 109 24.51 13.16 5.76
C CYS A 109 24.48 14.08 4.54
N PRO A 110 25.44 15.02 4.40
CA PRO A 110 25.46 15.98 3.30
C PRO A 110 25.48 15.34 1.91
N SER A 111 26.09 14.15 1.76
CA SER A 111 26.17 13.44 0.48
C SER A 111 24.82 13.02 -0.12
N TYR A 112 23.75 12.95 0.69
CA TYR A 112 22.41 12.65 0.20
C TYR A 112 21.66 13.88 -0.25
N VAL A 113 22.03 15.07 0.21
CA VAL A 113 21.31 16.31 -0.10
C VAL A 113 21.42 16.63 -1.59
N GLY A 114 20.32 17.05 -2.21
CA GLY A 114 20.24 17.35 -3.64
C GLY A 114 20.10 16.13 -4.54
N VAL A 115 20.12 14.91 -4.01
CA VAL A 115 19.87 13.72 -4.83
C VAL A 115 18.40 13.67 -5.22
N THR A 116 18.14 13.63 -6.52
CA THR A 116 16.80 13.58 -7.13
C THR A 116 16.66 12.37 -8.05
N GLY A 117 15.48 11.74 -8.04
CA GLY A 117 15.19 10.61 -8.91
C GLY A 117 13.76 10.08 -8.79
N ILE A 118 13.41 9.13 -9.65
CA ILE A 118 12.11 8.45 -9.61
C ILE A 118 12.16 7.34 -8.56
N LEU A 119 11.19 7.29 -7.65
CA LEU A 119 11.10 6.24 -6.63
C LEU A 119 10.65 4.91 -7.24
N LEU A 120 11.54 3.92 -7.25
CA LEU A 120 11.25 2.58 -7.80
C LEU A 120 10.85 1.58 -6.74
N GLN A 121 11.43 1.68 -5.54
CA GLN A 121 11.12 0.76 -4.44
C GLN A 121 11.07 1.49 -3.11
N GLU A 122 9.95 1.30 -2.43
CA GLU A 122 9.78 1.67 -1.05
C GLU A 122 9.90 0.45 -0.13
N THR A 123 10.84 0.51 0.79
CA THR A 123 10.93 -0.46 1.88
C THR A 123 10.69 0.22 3.23
N LYS A 124 10.76 -0.56 4.31
CA LYS A 124 10.53 -0.06 5.67
C LYS A 124 11.44 1.13 6.01
N HIS A 125 12.71 1.09 5.66
CA HIS A 125 13.68 2.11 6.11
C HIS A 125 14.41 2.83 4.97
N VAL A 126 14.26 2.39 3.73
CA VAL A 126 14.96 2.99 2.58
C VAL A 126 14.02 3.23 1.41
N PHE A 127 14.37 4.26 0.65
CA PHE A 127 13.87 4.53 -0.69
C PHE A 127 14.95 4.18 -1.71
N LYS A 128 14.62 3.39 -2.72
CA LYS A 128 15.50 3.19 -3.88
C LYS A 128 14.99 4.05 -5.04
N ILE A 129 15.82 4.98 -5.49
CA ILE A 129 15.48 5.91 -6.56
C ILE A 129 16.43 5.73 -7.74
N ILE A 130 15.93 5.91 -8.95
CA ILE A 130 16.76 5.98 -10.16
C ILE A 130 17.02 7.45 -10.50
N THR A 131 18.29 7.83 -10.63
CA THR A 131 18.69 9.19 -11.01
C THR A 131 18.74 9.34 -12.53
N LYS A 132 18.82 10.58 -13.02
CA LYS A 132 19.01 10.88 -14.46
C LYS A 132 20.33 10.36 -15.03
N GLU A 133 21.28 9.98 -14.17
CA GLU A 133 22.57 9.39 -14.55
C GLU A 133 22.49 7.86 -14.75
N ASP A 134 21.28 7.29 -14.83
CA ASP A 134 21.05 5.84 -14.95
C ASP A 134 21.66 5.04 -13.78
N ARG A 135 21.65 5.65 -12.58
CA ARG A 135 22.18 5.04 -11.35
C ARG A 135 21.10 4.84 -10.30
N LEU A 136 20.96 3.61 -9.82
CA LEU A 136 20.09 3.31 -8.69
C LEU A 136 20.76 3.72 -7.37
N LYS A 137 20.16 4.68 -6.65
CA LYS A 137 20.61 5.11 -5.33
C LYS A 137 19.66 4.61 -4.25
N VAL A 138 20.22 4.11 -3.15
CA VAL A 138 19.47 3.66 -1.97
C VAL A 138 19.65 4.69 -0.86
N ILE A 139 18.57 5.38 -0.53
CA ILE A 139 18.58 6.49 0.43
C ILE A 139 17.85 6.07 1.71
N PRO A 140 18.49 6.17 2.89
CA PRO A 140 17.83 5.91 4.16
C PRO A 140 16.77 6.98 4.43
N LYS A 141 15.62 6.55 4.95
CA LYS A 141 14.54 7.44 5.38
C LYS A 141 14.88 8.16 6.69
N LEU A 142 15.73 7.56 7.52
CA LEU A 142 16.09 8.11 8.82
C LEU A 142 16.84 9.43 8.65
N ASN A 143 16.40 10.47 9.36
CA ASN A 143 17.02 11.80 9.40
C ASN A 143 17.18 12.44 8.01
N CYS A 144 16.20 12.18 7.14
CA CYS A 144 16.10 12.78 5.81
C CYS A 144 14.73 13.43 5.63
N VAL A 145 14.71 14.57 4.94
CA VAL A 145 13.51 15.21 4.40
C VAL A 145 13.54 15.07 2.90
N PHE A 146 12.45 14.53 2.38
CA PHE A 146 12.23 14.36 0.96
C PHE A 146 11.21 15.39 0.50
N THR A 147 11.36 15.87 -0.72
CA THR A 147 10.36 16.66 -1.41
C THR A 147 9.79 15.86 -2.57
N VAL A 148 8.49 16.02 -2.76
CA VAL A 148 7.75 15.46 -3.87
C VAL A 148 6.99 16.61 -4.51
N GLU A 149 7.18 16.78 -5.81
CA GLU A 149 6.56 17.84 -6.60
C GLU A 149 5.50 17.27 -7.52
N ILE A 150 4.31 17.88 -7.51
CA ILE A 150 3.15 17.44 -8.29
C ILE A 150 2.35 18.67 -8.71
N ASP A 151 2.27 18.96 -10.01
CA ASP A 151 1.46 20.05 -10.59
C ASP A 151 1.60 21.39 -9.83
N GLY A 152 2.83 21.78 -9.48
CA GLY A 152 3.12 23.03 -8.76
C GLY A 152 2.98 22.97 -7.23
N PHE A 153 2.49 21.86 -6.67
CA PHE A 153 2.50 21.61 -5.24
C PHE A 153 3.78 20.90 -4.81
N ILE A 154 4.44 21.44 -3.79
CA ILE A 154 5.62 20.85 -3.16
C ILE A 154 5.23 20.29 -1.80
N SER A 155 5.36 18.98 -1.65
CA SER A 155 5.08 18.27 -0.40
C SER A 155 6.38 17.79 0.26
N TYR A 156 6.53 18.09 1.55
CA TYR A 156 7.67 17.64 2.35
C TYR A 156 7.31 16.36 3.11
N ILE A 157 8.11 15.31 2.91
CA ILE A 157 7.99 14.02 3.58
C ILE A 157 9.17 13.85 4.53
N TYR A 158 8.88 13.86 5.82
CA TYR A 158 9.88 13.58 6.84
C TYR A 158 10.08 12.06 6.98
N GLY A 159 11.20 11.56 6.45
CA GLY A 159 11.46 10.13 6.35
C GLY A 159 11.49 9.40 7.69
N SER A 160 11.89 10.06 8.78
CA SER A 160 11.89 9.48 10.13
C SER A 160 10.50 9.01 10.60
N LYS A 161 9.40 9.61 10.10
CA LYS A 161 8.03 9.15 10.38
C LYS A 161 7.46 8.27 9.29
N PHE A 162 8.16 8.14 8.17
CA PHE A 162 7.73 7.39 6.99
C PHE A 162 8.34 5.98 6.93
N GLN A 163 8.69 5.40 8.09
CA GLN A 163 9.41 4.13 8.20
C GLN A 163 8.52 2.88 8.14
N LEU A 164 7.52 2.89 7.25
CA LEU A 164 6.67 1.76 6.95
C LEU A 164 6.83 1.38 5.48
N ARG A 165 6.52 0.13 5.14
CA ARG A 165 6.36 -0.27 3.72
C ARG A 165 5.09 0.39 3.17
N SER A 166 5.02 0.64 1.86
CA SER A 166 3.83 1.23 1.21
C SER A 166 2.52 0.53 1.63
N SER A 167 2.52 -0.81 1.60
CA SER A 167 1.35 -1.63 1.98
C SER A 167 0.93 -1.50 3.45
N GLU A 168 1.88 -1.25 4.34
CA GLU A 168 1.57 -1.04 5.76
C GLU A 168 1.11 0.39 6.03
N ARG A 169 1.67 1.36 5.28
CA ARG A 169 1.32 2.78 5.41
C ARG A 169 -0.13 3.03 5.03
N SER A 170 -0.60 2.44 3.93
CA SER A 170 -1.99 2.62 3.49
C SER A 170 -3.01 2.05 4.49
N ALA A 171 -2.67 0.96 5.18
CA ALA A 171 -3.55 0.28 6.13
C ALA A 171 -3.51 0.85 7.56
N LYS A 172 -2.35 1.35 8.02
CA LYS A 172 -2.19 1.83 9.40
C LYS A 172 -2.62 3.29 9.53
N LYS A 173 -3.38 3.60 10.58
CA LYS A 173 -3.63 5.00 10.99
C LYS A 173 -2.31 5.63 11.42
N PHE A 174 -1.91 6.71 10.75
CA PHE A 174 -0.76 7.50 11.16
C PHE A 174 -1.05 8.17 12.51
N LYS A 175 -0.08 8.13 13.43
CA LYS A 175 -0.18 8.74 14.75
C LYS A 175 0.88 9.83 14.88
N ALA A 176 0.49 11.02 15.31
CA ALA A 176 1.44 12.06 15.67
C ALA A 176 2.34 11.56 16.80
N LYS A 177 3.66 11.61 16.61
CA LYS A 177 4.65 11.15 17.59
C LYS A 177 5.88 12.04 17.53
N GLY A 178 6.06 12.90 18.53
CA GLY A 178 7.25 13.76 18.69
C GLY A 178 7.50 14.73 17.54
N THR A 179 8.27 15.77 17.83
CA THR A 179 8.82 16.68 16.82
C THR A 179 10.01 16.04 16.11
N ILE A 180 10.44 16.61 14.98
CA ILE A 180 11.63 16.19 14.26
C ILE A 180 12.57 17.37 14.27
N ASP A 181 13.72 17.19 14.92
CA ASP A 181 14.83 18.12 14.83
C ASP A 181 15.67 17.77 13.60
N LEU A 182 16.07 18.78 12.83
CA LEU A 182 16.70 18.62 11.51
C LEU A 182 18.04 19.32 11.44
#